data_AF-A0A1Q6A1G0-F1
#
_entry.id   AF-A0A1Q6A1G0-F1
#
_cell.length_a   1.000
_cell.length_b   1.000
_cell.length_c   1.000
_cell.angle_alpha   90.00
_cell.angle_beta   90.00
_cell.angle_gamma   90.00
#
_symmetry.space_group_name_H-M   'P 1'
#
loop_
_entity.id
_entity.type
_entity.pdbx_description
1 polymer ?
#
loop_
_entity_poly.entity_id
_entity_poly.type
_entity_poly.pdbx_seq_one_letter_code
_entity_poly.pdbx_strand_id
1 'polypeptide(L)' 'MDSTTVGNVFTVDANHDSTRLDSNAVRLTWLSNDVLKITYDKKLRTFIKNDELNKIKVVYAKF' A
#
# COMPACT_ATOMS: atom_id res chain seq x y z
N MET A 1 3.84 16.57 -20.61
CA MET A 1 2.95 15.44 -20.31
C MET A 1 3.14 15.11 -18.85
N ASP A 2 2.19 15.52 -18.04
CA ASP A 2 2.21 15.32 -16.59
C ASP A 2 2.16 13.81 -16.32
N SER A 3 3.24 13.28 -15.75
CA SER A 3 3.38 11.86 -15.45
C SER A 3 2.66 11.60 -14.14
N THR A 4 1.33 11.55 -14.19
CA THR A 4 0.52 11.21 -13.02
C THR A 4 0.92 9.81 -12.56
N THR A 5 1.77 9.73 -11.53
CA THR A 5 2.17 8.47 -10.90
C THR A 5 0.93 7.79 -10.35
N VAL A 6 0.42 6.81 -11.09
CA VAL A 6 -0.65 5.92 -10.63
C VAL A 6 -0.01 4.93 -9.67
N GLY A 7 -0.15 5.19 -8.37
CA GLY A 7 0.40 4.36 -7.31
C GLY A 7 -0.58 4.25 -6.14
N ASN A 8 -0.38 3.25 -5.29
CA ASN A 8 -1.14 3.10 -4.06
C ASN A 8 -0.68 4.15 -3.04
N VAL A 9 -1.63 4.88 -2.45
CA VAL A 9 -1.35 5.88 -1.40
C VAL A 9 -1.74 5.31 -0.04
N PHE A 10 -0.77 5.25 0.86
CA PHE A 10 -0.96 4.86 2.26
C PHE A 10 -0.85 6.09 3.15
N THR A 11 -1.84 6.31 4.01
CA THR A 11 -1.85 7.45 4.93
C THR A 11 -1.95 6.94 6.36
N VAL A 12 -1.10 7.49 7.23
CA VAL A 12 -1.19 7.30 8.67
C VAL A 12 -2.14 8.32 9.28
N ASP A 13 -2.85 7.92 10.34
CA ASP A 13 -3.55 8.87 11.19
C ASP A 13 -2.50 9.66 11.98
N ALA A 14 -2.18 10.87 11.50
CA ALA A 14 -1.27 11.78 12.18
C ALA A 14 -2.02 12.47 13.31
N ASN A 15 -2.23 11.75 14.43
CA ASN A 15 -2.52 12.42 15.68
C ASN A 15 -1.26 13.16 16.12
N HIS A 16 -1.33 14.49 16.06
CA HIS A 16 -0.37 15.49 16.56
C HIS A 16 0.99 14.90 17.02
N ASP A 17 1.96 14.91 16.10
CA ASP A 17 3.40 14.67 16.34
C ASP A 17 3.92 13.25 16.67
N SER A 18 3.10 12.19 16.69
CA SER A 18 3.62 10.85 17.12
C SER A 18 3.54 9.70 16.11
N THR A 19 2.74 9.79 15.05
CA THR A 19 2.58 8.64 14.14
C THR A 19 3.57 8.69 12.98
N ARG A 20 4.79 8.21 13.22
CA ARG A 20 5.75 7.93 12.14
C ARG A 20 5.40 6.60 11.46
N LEU A 21 5.36 6.61 10.13
CA LEU A 21 5.16 5.40 9.33
C LEU A 21 6.43 4.55 9.47
N ASP A 22 6.34 3.45 10.23
CA ASP A 22 7.46 2.52 10.37
C ASP A 22 7.85 1.98 8.99
N SER A 23 9.14 1.85 8.69
CA SER A 23 9.58 1.34 7.39
C SER A 23 9.12 -0.10 7.12
N ASN A 24 8.69 -0.84 8.15
CA ASN A 24 8.05 -2.16 8.04
C ASN A 24 6.52 -2.09 8.00
N ALA A 25 5.91 -0.91 8.12
CA ALA A 25 4.45 -0.76 8.14
C ALA A 25 3.79 -1.18 6.81
N VAL A 26 4.57 -1.25 5.72
CA VAL A 26 4.13 -1.80 4.44
C VAL A 26 5.19 -2.77 3.94
N ARG A 27 4.77 -3.96 3.55
CA ARG A 27 5.60 -5.02 2.96
C ARG A 27 5.01 -5.45 1.64
N LEU A 28 5.84 -5.45 0.60
CA LEU A 28 5.48 -5.91 -0.74
C LEU A 28 6.08 -7.30 -0.94
N THR A 29 5.26 -8.25 -1.40
CA THR A 29 5.68 -9.62 -1.66
C THR A 29 5.03 -10.10 -2.95
N TRP A 30 5.84 -10.48 -3.93
CA TRP A 30 5.34 -11.16 -5.13
C TRP A 30 4.94 -12.60 -4.77
N LEU A 31 3.68 -12.95 -5.00
CA LEU A 31 3.19 -14.34 -4.85
C LEU A 31 3.36 -15.12 -6.16
N SER A 32 3.28 -14.42 -7.29
CA SER A 32 3.55 -14.93 -8.63
C SER A 32 3.89 -13.75 -9.55
N ASN A 33 4.20 -14.02 -10.82
CA ASN A 33 4.53 -12.98 -11.81
C ASN A 33 3.42 -11.93 -12.00
N ASP A 34 2.17 -12.32 -11.73
CA ASP A 34 0.99 -11.49 -11.97
C ASP A 34 0.24 -11.16 -10.66
N VAL A 35 0.79 -11.52 -9.49
CA VAL A 35 0.14 -11.28 -8.19
C VAL A 35 1.10 -10.65 -7.19
N LEU A 36 0.82 -9.41 -6.82
CA LEU A 36 1.52 -8.66 -5.79
C LEU A 36 0.70 -8.64 -4.50
N LYS A 37 1.26 -9.16 -3.41
CA LYS A 37 0.70 -9.01 -2.07
C LYS A 37 1.27 -7.79 -1.38
N ILE A 38 0.40 -6.90 -0.94
CA ILE A 38 0.74 -5.78 -0.07
C ILE A 38 0.21 -6.10 1.33
N THR A 39 1.13 -6.30 2.26
CA THR A 39 0.81 -6.49 3.67
C THR A 39 1.09 -5.20 4.42
N TYR A 40 0.15 -4.73 5.23
CA TYR A 40 0.28 -3.45 5.90
C TYR A 40 -0.19 -3.48 7.35
N ASP A 41 0.39 -2.63 8.19
CA ASP A 41 0.00 -2.50 9.60
C ASP A 41 -1.47 -2.08 9.69
N LYS A 42 -2.26 -2.76 10.52
CA LYS A 42 -3.68 -2.45 10.75
C LYS A 42 -3.96 -1.00 11.18
N LYS A 43 -2.97 -0.27 11.71
CA LYS A 43 -3.06 1.16 12.06
C LYS A 43 -3.11 2.07 10.83
N LEU A 44 -2.68 1.59 9.67
CA LEU A 44 -2.78 2.33 8.42
C LEU A 44 -4.20 2.31 7.88
N ARG A 45 -4.72 3.49 7.52
CA ARG A 45 -5.91 3.60 6.69
C ARG A 45 -5.51 3.54 5.23
N THR A 46 -6.27 2.79 4.45
CA THR A 46 -6.06 2.71 3.01
C THR A 46 -7.05 3.63 2.31
N PHE A 47 -6.55 4.52 1.44
CA PHE A 47 -7.38 5.51 0.76
C PHE A 47 -7.58 5.19 -0.72
N ILE A 48 -6.54 4.72 -1.41
CA ILE A 48 -6.63 4.27 -2.80
C ILE A 48 -6.02 2.88 -2.89
N LYS A 49 -6.88 1.87 -3.05
CA LYS A 49 -6.50 0.49 -3.36
C LYS A 49 -6.83 0.25 -4.82
N ASN A 50 -5.81 0.00 -5.63
CA ASN A 50 -6.03 -0.58 -6.95
C ASN A 50 -5.91 -2.10 -6.81
N ASP A 51 -6.98 -2.83 -7.12
CA ASP A 51 -6.98 -4.29 -7.11
C ASP A 51 -6.25 -4.88 -8.33
N GLU A 52 -6.06 -4.06 -9.37
CA GLU A 52 -5.30 -4.41 -10.56
C GLU A 52 -4.54 -3.18 -11.09
N LEU A 53 -3.26 -3.36 -11.44
CA LEU A 53 -2.44 -2.34 -12.11
C LEU A 53 -1.62 -3.02 -13.19
N ASN A 54 -1.75 -2.59 -14.45
CA ASN A 54 -0.99 -3.16 -15.58
C ASN A 54 -1.09 -4.70 -15.65
N LYS A 55 -2.29 -5.27 -15.43
CA LYS A 55 -2.55 -6.73 -15.38
C LYS A 55 -1.92 -7.47 -14.20
N ILE A 56 -1.27 -6.76 -13.27
CA ILE A 56 -0.84 -7.31 -11.99
C ILE A 56 -2.01 -7.20 -11.02
N LYS A 57 -2.47 -8.33 -10.52
CA LYS A 57 -3.45 -8.41 -9.45
C LYS A 57 -2.79 -8.04 -8.12
N VAL A 58 -3.39 -7.11 -7.39
CA VAL A 58 -2.89 -6.68 -6.08
C VAL A 58 -3.79 -7.23 -4.99
N VAL A 59 -3.21 -7.95 -4.04
CA VAL A 59 -3.93 -8.51 -2.89
C VAL A 59 -3.47 -7.85 -1.60
N TYR A 60 -4.43 -7.46 -0.77
CA TYR A 60 -4.19 -6.68 0.44
C TYR A 60 -4.37 -7.53 1.69
N ALA A 61 -3.41 -7.50 2.61
CA ALA A 61 -3.50 -8.16 3.90
C ALA A 61 -3.09 -7.22 5.04
N LYS A 62 -3.71 -7.37 6.21
CA LYS A 62 -3.36 -6.61 7.41
C LYS A 62 -2.58 -7.48 8.39
N PHE A 63 -1.68 -6.88 9.17
CA PHE A 63 -1.04 -7.50 10.34
C PHE A 63 -1.18 -6.62 11.60
#